data_AF-A0A950V021-F1
#
_entry.id   AF-A0A950V021-F1
#
_cell.length_a   1.000
_cell.length_b   1.000
_cell.length_c   1.000
_cell.angle_alpha   90.00
_cell.angle_beta   90.00
_cell.angle_gamma   90.00
#
_symmetry.space_group_name_H-M   'P 1'
#
loop_
_entity.id
_entity.type
_entity.pdbx_description
1 polymer ?
#
loop_
_entity_poly.entity_id
_entity_poly.type
_entity_poly.pdbx_seq_one_letter_code
_entity_poly.pdbx_strand_id
1 'polypeptide(L)'
;MPSSRKRRLPFVREGDATGRTLEIYQEIKSALGVPHVNLIFQAYGSVPKFLELMWHQIRLAVGTREFFVKAERLGAEAYTRMHNYFSVPDLCEHIRQIHFTAGAQHELTGVVELFHYNNPPLLLIAALQLQAFEDGPSRTWTADAGADHPIFEEKPIRVTEDAAPAPIRKVYEEMKRVLGLPFINTDYQAFARWPDFLNAYWAALKPSLSSPLYGENKHALRESAMIFSSDLPNAPQLTAETMHEAGLSSEEIDLIMRSTEEFIDALSGLLLNIAFAKISLEGGSQALSRTRTPQLDWPGRAA
;
A
#
# COMPACT_ATOMS: atom_id res chain seq x y z
N MET A 1 -23.37 -15.30 23.28
CA MET A 1 -21.98 -15.71 23.59
C MET A 1 -21.05 -14.56 23.22
N PRO A 2 -20.07 -14.19 24.05
CA PRO A 2 -19.23 -13.04 23.78
C PRO A 2 -18.24 -13.37 22.66
N SER A 3 -18.41 -12.67 21.54
CA SER A 3 -17.56 -12.74 20.35
C SER A 3 -16.12 -12.32 20.68
N SER A 4 -15.18 -12.99 20.02
CA SER A 4 -13.75 -13.11 20.28
C SER A 4 -13.03 -11.82 20.68
N ARG A 5 -12.12 -11.94 21.67
CA ARG A 5 -10.95 -11.05 21.74
C ARG A 5 -10.24 -11.18 20.40
N LYS A 6 -10.37 -10.20 19.51
CA LYS A 6 -9.50 -10.05 18.33
C LYS A 6 -8.06 -10.16 18.81
N ARG A 7 -7.39 -11.30 18.56
CA ARG A 7 -5.96 -11.43 18.84
C ARG A 7 -5.28 -10.38 17.97
N ARG A 8 -4.58 -9.43 18.61
CA ARG A 8 -3.80 -8.45 17.86
C ARG A 8 -2.76 -9.21 17.04
N LEU A 9 -2.65 -8.87 15.76
CA LEU A 9 -1.60 -9.38 14.90
C LEU A 9 -0.24 -9.01 15.52
N PRO A 10 0.62 -9.97 15.90
CA PRO A 10 1.94 -9.65 16.42
C PRO A 10 2.83 -9.08 15.33
N PHE A 11 3.69 -8.13 15.68
CA PHE A 11 4.66 -7.52 14.78
C PHE A 11 6.05 -7.55 15.42
N VAL A 12 7.07 -7.93 14.65
CA VAL A 12 8.47 -7.67 14.99
C VAL A 12 8.89 -6.39 14.26
N ARG A 13 9.08 -5.31 15.02
CA ARG A 13 9.47 -4.02 14.42
C ARG A 13 10.88 -4.12 13.87
N GLU A 14 11.19 -3.34 12.83
CA GLU A 14 12.53 -3.31 12.22
C GLU A 14 13.65 -3.07 13.24
N GLY A 15 13.43 -2.19 14.23
CA GLY A 15 14.42 -1.90 15.28
C GLY A 15 14.55 -2.98 16.36
N ASP A 16 13.57 -3.89 16.45
CA ASP A 16 13.55 -4.99 17.43
C ASP A 16 14.03 -6.31 16.79
N ALA A 17 14.16 -6.35 15.46
CA ALA A 17 14.58 -7.53 14.73
C ALA A 17 16.05 -7.87 15.02
N THR A 18 16.34 -9.16 15.21
CA THR A 18 17.69 -9.67 15.47
C THR A 18 17.95 -10.92 14.63
N GLY A 19 19.23 -11.33 14.52
CA GLY A 19 19.65 -12.54 13.82
C GLY A 19 19.12 -12.62 12.39
N ARG A 20 18.64 -13.82 12.00
CA ARG A 20 18.15 -14.08 10.64
C ARG A 20 16.98 -13.21 10.21
N THR A 21 16.10 -12.82 11.13
CA THR A 21 14.98 -11.91 10.82
C THR A 21 15.49 -10.53 10.38
N LEU A 22 16.51 -9.99 11.05
CA LEU A 22 17.11 -8.71 10.67
C LEU A 22 17.80 -8.80 9.30
N GLU A 23 18.50 -9.89 9.03
CA GLU A 23 19.15 -10.13 7.72
C GLU A 23 18.11 -10.14 6.59
N ILE A 24 17.03 -10.92 6.75
CA ILE A 24 15.94 -10.99 5.77
C ILE A 24 15.29 -9.61 5.58
N TYR A 25 15.15 -8.82 6.66
CA TYR A 25 14.66 -7.45 6.55
C TYR A 25 15.56 -6.55 5.70
N GLN A 26 16.88 -6.71 5.76
CA GLN A 26 17.78 -5.97 4.87
C GLN A 26 17.69 -6.48 3.42
N GLU A 27 17.59 -7.79 3.24
CA GLU A 27 17.41 -8.41 1.92
C GLU A 27 16.11 -7.90 1.24
N ILE A 28 14.99 -7.87 1.97
CA ILE A 28 13.70 -7.35 1.48
C ILE A 28 13.82 -5.89 1.08
N LYS A 29 14.42 -5.04 1.92
CA LYS A 29 14.61 -3.62 1.61
C LYS A 29 15.44 -3.42 0.34
N SER A 30 16.54 -4.18 0.21
CA SER A 30 17.39 -4.13 -0.98
C SER A 30 16.64 -4.60 -2.22
N ALA A 31 15.91 -5.71 -2.13
CA ALA A 31 15.21 -6.31 -3.26
C ALA A 31 13.99 -5.53 -3.72
N LEU A 32 13.35 -4.76 -2.84
CA LEU A 32 12.23 -3.88 -3.18
C LEU A 32 12.68 -2.43 -3.45
N GLY A 33 13.92 -2.07 -3.15
CA GLY A 33 14.44 -0.72 -3.31
C GLY A 33 13.81 0.29 -2.34
N VAL A 34 13.52 -0.11 -1.10
CA VAL A 34 12.82 0.72 -0.11
C VAL A 34 13.59 0.86 1.20
N PRO A 35 13.47 2.01 1.90
CA PRO A 35 14.32 2.34 3.04
C PRO A 35 13.76 1.84 4.39
N HIS A 36 12.67 1.07 4.38
CA HIS A 36 12.00 0.58 5.58
C HIS A 36 11.35 -0.78 5.36
N VAL A 37 11.14 -1.53 6.43
CA VAL A 37 10.46 -2.83 6.39
C VAL A 37 8.95 -2.62 6.48
N ASN A 38 8.19 -3.12 5.52
CA ASN A 38 6.73 -3.00 5.49
C ASN A 38 6.03 -3.85 6.55
N LEU A 39 4.82 -3.44 6.97
CA LEU A 39 4.08 -4.09 8.06
C LEU A 39 3.77 -5.57 7.80
N ILE A 40 3.56 -5.97 6.55
CA ILE A 40 3.35 -7.37 6.16
C ILE A 40 4.54 -8.25 6.56
N PHE A 41 5.77 -7.80 6.31
CA PHE A 41 6.98 -8.52 6.71
C PHE A 41 7.27 -8.43 8.21
N GLN A 42 6.83 -7.34 8.86
CA GLN A 42 6.87 -7.24 10.32
C GLN A 42 5.92 -8.25 10.99
N ALA A 43 4.76 -8.49 10.39
CA ALA A 43 3.84 -9.53 10.85
C ALA A 43 4.44 -10.92 10.66
N TYR A 44 5.00 -11.21 9.48
CA TYR A 44 5.68 -12.49 9.24
C TYR A 44 6.91 -12.70 10.11
N GLY A 45 7.59 -11.63 10.53
CA GLY A 45 8.68 -11.71 11.51
C GLY A 45 8.28 -12.27 12.85
N SER A 46 6.99 -12.28 13.22
CA SER A 46 6.53 -12.96 14.43
C SER A 46 6.57 -14.49 14.32
N VAL A 47 6.74 -15.02 13.10
CA VAL A 47 6.92 -16.44 12.80
C VAL A 47 8.22 -16.57 11.97
N PRO A 48 9.41 -16.48 12.59
CA PRO A 48 10.68 -16.37 11.85
C PRO A 48 10.93 -17.47 10.82
N LYS A 49 10.53 -18.72 11.12
CA LYS A 49 10.63 -19.85 10.18
C LYS A 49 9.81 -19.61 8.91
N PHE A 50 8.60 -19.06 9.05
CA PHE A 50 7.78 -18.70 7.91
C PHE A 50 8.43 -17.58 7.10
N LEU A 51 8.89 -16.51 7.76
CA LEU A 51 9.54 -15.39 7.08
C LEU A 51 10.73 -15.87 6.24
N GLU A 52 11.55 -16.76 6.79
CA GLU A 52 12.69 -17.35 6.10
C GLU A 52 12.27 -18.21 4.90
N LEU A 53 11.34 -19.15 5.10
CA LEU A 53 10.82 -20.01 4.03
C LEU A 53 10.20 -19.18 2.90
N MET A 54 9.29 -18.26 3.25
CA MET A 54 8.60 -17.39 2.31
C MET A 54 9.60 -16.54 1.52
N TRP A 55 10.53 -15.87 2.21
CA TRP A 55 11.46 -14.98 1.53
C TRP A 55 12.42 -15.74 0.62
N HIS A 56 12.91 -16.91 1.05
CA HIS A 56 13.79 -17.75 0.24
C HIS A 56 13.19 -18.07 -1.13
N GLN A 57 11.88 -18.29 -1.20
CA GLN A 57 11.16 -18.62 -2.42
C GLN A 57 10.70 -17.38 -3.18
N ILE A 58 10.04 -16.42 -2.52
CA ILE A 58 9.46 -15.24 -3.16
C ILE A 58 10.51 -14.31 -3.75
N ARG A 59 11.71 -14.23 -3.16
CA ARG A 59 12.80 -13.40 -3.70
C ARG A 59 13.15 -13.74 -5.15
N LEU A 60 12.91 -15.00 -5.57
CA LEU A 60 13.18 -15.43 -6.95
C LEU A 60 12.21 -14.78 -7.94
N ALA A 61 10.95 -14.58 -7.57
CA ALA A 61 10.00 -13.83 -8.38
C ALA A 61 10.27 -12.31 -8.27
N VAL A 62 10.49 -11.81 -7.06
CA VAL A 62 10.75 -10.37 -6.80
C VAL A 62 11.98 -9.88 -7.56
N GLY A 63 13.02 -10.70 -7.75
CA GLY A 63 14.23 -10.32 -8.48
C GLY A 63 14.07 -10.16 -9.99
N THR A 64 12.88 -10.44 -10.56
CA THR A 64 12.62 -10.44 -12.00
C THR A 64 12.01 -9.13 -12.48
N ARG A 65 12.28 -8.77 -13.75
CA ARG A 65 11.70 -7.58 -14.38
C ARG A 65 10.17 -7.66 -14.43
N GLU A 66 9.63 -8.86 -14.66
CA GLU A 66 8.20 -9.11 -14.77
C GLU A 66 7.45 -8.75 -13.50
N PHE A 67 8.05 -9.02 -12.33
CA PHE A 67 7.47 -8.64 -11.05
C PHE A 67 7.24 -7.13 -10.96
N PHE A 68 8.26 -6.33 -11.24
CA PHE A 68 8.16 -4.87 -11.16
C PHE A 68 7.27 -4.28 -12.25
N VAL A 69 7.28 -4.81 -13.48
CA VAL A 69 6.36 -4.38 -14.54
C VAL A 69 4.91 -4.63 -14.14
N LYS A 70 4.59 -5.76 -13.50
CA LYS A 70 3.23 -6.06 -13.05
C LYS A 70 2.84 -5.22 -11.83
N ALA A 71 3.77 -4.99 -10.90
CA ALA A 71 3.54 -4.09 -9.77
C ALA A 71 3.27 -2.65 -10.23
N GLU A 72 4.05 -2.12 -11.18
CA GLU A 72 3.84 -0.81 -11.78
C GLU A 72 2.45 -0.71 -12.43
N ARG A 73 2.02 -1.75 -13.16
CA ARG A 73 0.68 -1.83 -13.73
C ARG A 73 -0.43 -1.76 -12.68
N LEU A 74 -0.27 -2.40 -11.52
CA LEU A 74 -1.23 -2.28 -10.40
C LEU A 74 -1.29 -0.85 -9.86
N GLY A 75 -0.13 -0.19 -9.70
CA GLY A 75 -0.07 1.22 -9.30
C GLY A 75 -0.79 2.13 -10.30
N ALA A 76 -0.49 1.98 -11.59
CA ALA A 76 -1.12 2.73 -12.66
C ALA A 76 -2.64 2.46 -12.76
N GLU A 77 -3.06 1.23 -12.53
CA GLU A 77 -4.48 0.87 -12.47
C GLU A 77 -5.19 1.56 -11.30
N ALA A 78 -4.59 1.52 -10.10
CA ALA A 78 -5.15 2.19 -8.92
C ALA A 78 -5.25 3.71 -9.13
N TYR A 79 -4.21 4.33 -9.70
CA TYR A 79 -4.21 5.73 -10.10
C TYR A 79 -5.35 6.01 -11.08
N THR A 80 -5.45 5.25 -12.17
CA THR A 80 -6.46 5.45 -13.23
C THR A 80 -7.87 5.31 -12.67
N ARG A 81 -8.13 4.30 -11.84
CA ARG A 81 -9.42 4.09 -11.19
C ARG A 81 -9.77 5.26 -10.27
N MET A 82 -8.84 5.68 -9.42
CA MET A 82 -9.06 6.80 -8.52
C MET A 82 -9.33 8.11 -9.27
N HIS A 83 -8.53 8.39 -10.30
CA HIS A 83 -8.67 9.59 -11.13
C HIS A 83 -10.01 9.63 -11.88
N ASN A 84 -10.42 8.52 -12.50
CA ASN A 84 -11.58 8.51 -13.39
C ASN A 84 -12.92 8.36 -12.67
N TYR A 85 -12.95 7.69 -11.52
CA TYR A 85 -14.20 7.35 -10.83
C TYR A 85 -14.46 8.18 -9.58
N PHE A 86 -13.47 8.93 -9.09
CA PHE A 86 -13.61 9.71 -7.86
C PHE A 86 -13.25 11.16 -8.08
N SER A 87 -13.91 11.99 -7.28
CA SER A 87 -13.64 13.42 -7.23
C SER A 87 -12.52 13.69 -6.23
N VAL A 88 -11.31 13.89 -6.74
CA VAL A 88 -10.11 14.14 -5.92
C VAL A 88 -9.82 15.65 -5.95
N PRO A 89 -9.83 16.34 -4.79
CA PRO A 89 -9.54 17.76 -4.74
C PRO A 89 -8.04 18.04 -4.87
N ASP A 90 -7.69 19.26 -5.29
CA ASP A 90 -6.32 19.79 -5.21
C ASP A 90 -5.99 20.14 -3.75
N LEU A 91 -5.34 19.23 -3.04
CA LEU A 91 -4.91 19.46 -1.66
C LEU A 91 -3.60 20.25 -1.63
N CYS A 92 -2.80 20.22 -2.69
CA CYS A 92 -1.57 21.00 -2.76
C CYS A 92 -1.88 22.50 -2.69
N GLU A 93 -2.81 22.99 -3.50
CA GLU A 93 -3.23 24.39 -3.47
C GLU A 93 -3.85 24.77 -2.13
N HIS A 94 -4.70 23.90 -1.56
CA HIS A 94 -5.30 24.11 -0.25
C HIS A 94 -4.25 24.32 0.85
N ILE A 95 -3.15 23.56 0.79
CA ILE A 95 -2.11 23.55 1.82
C ILE A 95 -1.09 24.69 1.63
N ARG A 96 -0.80 25.09 0.39
CA ARG A 96 0.01 26.30 0.12
C ARG A 96 -0.57 27.56 0.78
N GLN A 97 -1.88 27.62 0.94
CA GLN A 97 -2.58 28.73 1.60
C GLN A 97 -2.35 28.77 3.13
N ILE A 98 -1.77 27.71 3.74
CA ILE A 98 -1.58 27.55 5.20
C ILE A 98 -0.07 27.60 5.59
N HIS A 99 0.75 28.38 4.89
CA HIS A 99 2.20 28.52 5.14
C HIS A 99 3.03 27.23 4.95
N PHE A 100 2.55 26.28 4.15
CA PHE A 100 3.34 25.12 3.78
C PHE A 100 4.50 25.51 2.86
N THR A 101 5.73 25.27 3.29
CA THR A 101 6.91 25.66 2.52
C THR A 101 7.07 24.79 1.27
N ALA A 102 7.75 25.31 0.23
CA ALA A 102 8.06 24.52 -0.96
C ALA A 102 8.92 23.28 -0.65
N GLY A 103 9.80 23.36 0.35
CA GLY A 103 10.58 22.21 0.83
C GLY A 103 9.70 21.14 1.47
N ALA A 104 8.76 21.53 2.34
CA ALA A 104 7.80 20.59 2.93
C ALA A 104 6.89 19.94 1.86
N GLN A 105 6.52 20.70 0.82
CA GLN A 105 5.80 20.17 -0.34
C GLN A 105 6.62 19.12 -1.08
N HIS A 106 7.89 19.41 -1.36
CA HIS A 106 8.78 18.46 -2.02
C HIS A 106 8.98 17.17 -1.20
N GLU A 107 9.20 17.29 0.11
CA GLU A 107 9.31 16.14 1.01
C GLU A 107 8.02 15.30 1.03
N LEU A 108 6.85 15.94 1.14
CA LEU A 108 5.56 15.25 1.14
C LEU A 108 5.32 14.51 -0.19
N THR A 109 5.60 15.18 -1.32
CA THR A 109 5.52 14.53 -2.64
C THR A 109 6.46 13.33 -2.72
N GLY A 110 7.72 13.45 -2.29
CA GLY A 110 8.67 12.32 -2.26
C GLY A 110 8.18 11.14 -1.41
N VAL A 111 7.57 11.42 -0.26
CA VAL A 111 6.96 10.39 0.59
C VAL A 111 5.77 9.72 -0.09
N VAL A 112 4.91 10.48 -0.77
CA VAL A 112 3.78 9.92 -1.53
C VAL A 112 4.26 9.08 -2.71
N GLU A 113 5.29 9.52 -3.44
CA GLU A 113 5.90 8.74 -4.53
C GLU A 113 6.48 7.41 -4.01
N LEU A 114 7.18 7.44 -2.87
CA LEU A 114 7.69 6.23 -2.23
C LEU A 114 6.55 5.23 -1.96
N PHE A 115 5.43 5.66 -1.38
CA PHE A 115 4.33 4.75 -1.09
C PHE A 115 3.54 4.32 -2.32
N HIS A 116 3.41 5.20 -3.31
CA HIS A 116 2.81 4.86 -4.59
C HIS A 116 3.63 3.79 -5.34
N TYR A 117 4.96 3.84 -5.22
CA TYR A 117 5.87 2.81 -5.70
C TYR A 117 5.84 1.53 -4.85
N ASN A 118 5.89 1.65 -3.52
CA ASN A 118 6.12 0.52 -2.61
C ASN A 118 4.88 -0.37 -2.42
N ASN A 119 3.67 0.20 -2.38
CA ASN A 119 2.48 -0.58 -2.06
C ASN A 119 2.06 -1.60 -3.13
N PRO A 120 2.15 -1.32 -4.45
CA PRO A 120 1.81 -2.31 -5.46
C PRO A 120 2.66 -3.59 -5.43
N PRO A 121 4.00 -3.56 -5.27
CA PRO A 121 4.80 -4.76 -4.99
C PRO A 121 4.29 -5.58 -3.82
N LEU A 122 3.86 -4.95 -2.71
CA LEU A 122 3.35 -5.67 -1.54
C LEU A 122 2.01 -6.36 -1.83
N LEU A 123 1.12 -5.69 -2.58
CA LEU A 123 -0.14 -6.28 -2.99
C LEU A 123 0.10 -7.51 -3.88
N LEU A 124 1.04 -7.39 -4.82
CA LEU A 124 1.41 -8.49 -5.72
C LEU A 124 2.05 -9.66 -4.96
N ILE A 125 2.90 -9.39 -3.97
CA ILE A 125 3.48 -10.41 -3.08
C ILE A 125 2.37 -11.12 -2.29
N ALA A 126 1.41 -10.39 -1.71
CA ALA A 126 0.31 -10.99 -0.98
C ALA A 126 -0.57 -11.88 -1.89
N ALA A 127 -0.85 -11.44 -3.11
CA ALA A 127 -1.58 -12.24 -4.10
C ALA A 127 -0.81 -13.51 -4.51
N LEU A 128 0.49 -13.39 -4.76
CA LEU A 128 1.38 -14.52 -5.06
C LEU A 128 1.42 -15.52 -3.91
N GLN A 129 1.49 -15.05 -2.66
CA GLN A 129 1.45 -15.90 -1.46
C GLN A 129 0.14 -16.67 -1.33
N LEU A 130 -1.01 -16.02 -1.53
CA LEU A 130 -2.30 -16.71 -1.44
C LEU A 130 -2.41 -17.84 -2.46
N GLN A 131 -1.95 -17.61 -3.69
CA GLN A 131 -1.90 -18.68 -4.70
C GLN A 131 -0.93 -19.80 -4.28
N ALA A 132 0.20 -19.44 -3.70
CA ALA A 132 1.22 -20.41 -3.27
C ALA A 132 0.84 -21.24 -2.04
N PHE A 133 -0.13 -20.79 -1.23
CA PHE A 133 -0.68 -21.58 -0.12
C PHE A 133 -1.57 -22.73 -0.59
N GLU A 134 -2.13 -22.61 -1.80
CA GLU A 134 -2.85 -23.67 -2.50
C GLU A 134 -1.87 -24.46 -3.37
N ASP A 135 -2.14 -24.66 -4.66
CA ASP A 135 -1.27 -25.42 -5.58
C ASP A 135 -0.27 -24.52 -6.35
N GLY A 136 -0.23 -23.21 -6.04
CA GLY A 136 0.53 -22.23 -6.79
C GLY A 136 -0.19 -21.75 -8.06
N PRO A 137 0.42 -20.84 -8.83
CA PRO A 137 -0.17 -20.32 -10.06
C PRO A 137 -0.22 -21.38 -11.16
N SER A 138 -1.26 -21.32 -12.00
CA SER A 138 -1.49 -22.31 -13.06
C SER A 138 -0.40 -22.34 -14.13
N ARG A 139 0.39 -21.27 -14.26
CA ARG A 139 1.51 -21.17 -15.20
C ARG A 139 2.83 -21.17 -14.43
N THR A 140 3.68 -22.14 -14.73
CA THR A 140 5.04 -22.22 -14.18
C THR A 140 6.06 -21.96 -15.28
N TRP A 141 6.94 -21.00 -15.04
CA TRP A 141 8.06 -20.68 -15.92
C TRP A 141 9.15 -19.96 -15.12
N THR A 142 10.38 -19.94 -15.63
CA THR A 142 11.53 -19.35 -14.95
C THR A 142 12.07 -18.14 -15.68
N ALA A 143 12.56 -17.17 -14.91
CA ALA A 143 13.22 -15.98 -15.43
C ALA A 143 14.46 -15.68 -14.60
N ASP A 144 15.47 -15.07 -15.23
CA ASP A 144 16.68 -14.64 -14.55
C ASP A 144 16.41 -13.41 -13.68
N ALA A 145 17.19 -13.30 -12.60
CA ALA A 145 17.21 -12.10 -11.79
C ALA A 145 17.91 -10.95 -12.54
N GLY A 146 17.55 -9.72 -12.19
CA GLY A 146 18.14 -8.52 -12.80
C GLY A 146 17.10 -7.44 -13.10
N ALA A 147 16.06 -7.33 -12.28
CA ALA A 147 15.11 -6.24 -12.36
C ALA A 147 15.84 -4.88 -12.21
N ASP A 148 15.51 -3.96 -13.11
CA ASP A 148 15.82 -2.54 -12.95
C ASP A 148 14.58 -1.87 -12.35
N HIS A 149 14.72 -1.32 -11.15
CA HIS A 149 13.63 -0.67 -10.43
C HIS A 149 14.16 0.52 -9.61
N PRO A 150 13.30 1.52 -9.30
CA PRO A 150 13.66 2.62 -8.42
C PRO A 150 14.21 2.18 -7.06
N ILE A 151 15.17 2.94 -6.55
CA ILE A 151 15.74 2.77 -5.21
C ILE A 151 15.50 4.07 -4.43
N PHE A 152 14.85 3.93 -3.27
CA PHE A 152 14.61 5.02 -2.34
C PHE A 152 15.53 4.88 -1.12
N GLU A 153 16.36 5.89 -0.89
CA GLU A 153 17.35 5.87 0.21
C GLU A 153 16.81 6.48 1.51
N GLU A 154 15.89 7.44 1.40
CA GLU A 154 15.44 8.23 2.55
C GLU A 154 14.29 7.58 3.30
N LYS A 155 14.54 7.17 4.55
CA LYS A 155 13.51 6.61 5.43
C LYS A 155 12.45 7.67 5.77
N PRO A 156 11.15 7.42 5.51
CA PRO A 156 10.12 8.38 5.85
C PRO A 156 10.07 8.59 7.37
N ILE A 157 10.00 9.85 7.78
CA ILE A 157 9.82 10.21 9.19
C ILE A 157 8.36 9.94 9.56
N ARG A 158 8.16 9.19 10.65
CA ARG A 158 6.84 8.70 11.08
C ARG A 158 6.48 9.26 12.44
N VAL A 159 5.23 9.64 12.61
CA VAL A 159 4.62 9.86 13.91
C VAL A 159 3.90 8.56 14.29
N THR A 160 4.54 7.73 15.14
CA THR A 160 3.98 6.44 15.55
C THR A 160 2.77 6.62 16.46
N GLU A 161 1.90 5.61 16.57
CA GLU A 161 0.66 5.68 17.37
C GLU A 161 0.92 6.03 18.85
N ASP A 162 2.02 5.54 19.42
CA ASP A 162 2.46 5.80 20.79
C ASP A 162 3.06 7.20 20.98
N ALA A 163 3.75 7.73 19.96
CA ALA A 163 4.34 9.06 19.98
C ALA A 163 3.37 10.17 19.52
N ALA A 164 2.22 9.81 18.93
CA ALA A 164 1.30 10.77 18.33
C ALA A 164 0.67 11.72 19.38
N PRO A 165 0.62 13.03 19.10
CA PRO A 165 -0.09 13.97 19.97
C PRO A 165 -1.60 13.71 19.92
N ALA A 166 -2.33 14.20 20.93
CA ALA A 166 -3.76 13.90 21.10
C ALA A 166 -4.64 14.17 19.85
N PRO A 167 -4.45 15.27 19.09
CA PRO A 167 -5.22 15.49 17.84
C PRO A 167 -4.96 14.40 16.78
N ILE A 168 -3.70 14.01 16.56
CA ILE A 168 -3.34 12.98 15.59
C ILE A 168 -3.84 11.60 16.03
N ARG A 169 -3.75 11.27 17.33
CA ARG A 169 -4.31 10.01 17.86
C ARG A 169 -5.81 9.89 17.57
N LYS A 170 -6.57 10.99 17.66
CA LYS A 170 -8.00 10.97 17.34
C LYS A 170 -8.25 10.63 15.87
N VAL A 171 -7.44 11.17 14.95
CA VAL A 171 -7.51 10.84 13.52
C VAL A 171 -7.18 9.36 13.30
N TYR A 172 -6.14 8.84 13.95
CA TYR A 172 -5.77 7.43 13.87
C TYR A 172 -6.87 6.49 14.38
N GLU A 173 -7.46 6.77 15.54
CA GLU A 173 -8.57 5.94 16.03
C GLU A 173 -9.78 5.95 15.08
N GLU A 174 -10.04 7.08 14.43
CA GLU A 174 -11.06 7.14 13.39
C GLU A 174 -10.68 6.36 12.13
N MET A 175 -9.47 6.50 11.63
CA MET A 175 -8.97 5.75 10.47
C MET A 175 -9.04 4.25 10.72
N LYS A 176 -8.57 3.76 11.87
CA LYS A 176 -8.67 2.34 12.26
C LYS A 176 -10.12 1.85 12.23
N ARG A 177 -11.05 2.63 12.80
CA ARG A 177 -12.48 2.28 12.81
C ARG A 177 -13.08 2.24 11.41
N VAL A 178 -12.80 3.25 10.57
CA VAL A 178 -13.38 3.37 9.22
C VAL A 178 -12.78 2.36 8.25
N LEU A 179 -11.46 2.13 8.32
CA LEU A 179 -10.76 1.17 7.46
C LEU A 179 -10.89 -0.27 7.98
N GLY A 180 -11.42 -0.48 9.19
CA GLY A 180 -11.55 -1.80 9.80
C GLY A 180 -10.23 -2.41 10.26
N LEU A 181 -9.15 -1.62 10.36
CA LEU A 181 -7.80 -2.09 10.66
C LEU A 181 -7.49 -1.99 12.16
N PRO A 182 -6.76 -2.97 12.74
CA PRO A 182 -6.35 -2.92 14.13
C PRO A 182 -5.10 -2.04 14.39
N PHE A 183 -4.47 -1.52 13.33
CA PHE A 183 -3.26 -0.70 13.35
C PHE A 183 -3.34 0.41 12.29
N ILE A 184 -2.45 1.39 12.38
CA ILE A 184 -2.27 2.41 11.35
C ILE A 184 -1.11 2.07 10.42
N ASN A 185 -1.37 2.09 9.11
CA ASN A 185 -0.36 1.89 8.06
C ASN A 185 0.77 2.93 8.14
N THR A 186 1.97 2.52 7.74
CA THR A 186 3.18 3.38 7.77
C THR A 186 2.98 4.67 6.97
N ASP A 187 2.18 4.62 5.91
CA ASP A 187 1.82 5.73 5.04
C ASP A 187 1.17 6.88 5.82
N TYR A 188 0.13 6.56 6.61
CA TYR A 188 -0.56 7.54 7.44
C TYR A 188 0.29 8.00 8.63
N GLN A 189 1.22 7.16 9.10
CA GLN A 189 2.22 7.57 10.09
C GLN A 189 3.20 8.61 9.52
N ALA A 190 3.57 8.47 8.26
CA ALA A 190 4.40 9.45 7.57
C ALA A 190 3.63 10.74 7.27
N PHE A 191 2.38 10.65 6.82
CA PHE A 191 1.54 11.83 6.59
C PHE A 191 1.31 12.67 7.84
N ALA A 192 1.29 12.05 9.02
CA ALA A 192 1.15 12.76 10.29
C ALA A 192 2.32 13.69 10.65
N ARG A 193 3.46 13.59 9.95
CA ARG A 193 4.51 14.63 9.99
C ARG A 193 3.97 15.99 9.55
N TRP A 194 2.93 16.00 8.72
CA TRP A 194 2.20 17.18 8.26
C TRP A 194 0.73 17.08 8.69
N PRO A 195 0.40 17.40 9.96
CA PRO A 195 -0.95 17.28 10.50
C PRO A 195 -2.04 17.93 9.65
N ASP A 196 -1.77 19.10 9.09
CA ASP A 196 -2.73 19.83 8.26
C ASP A 196 -3.03 19.07 6.96
N PHE A 197 -2.01 18.49 6.32
CA PHE A 197 -2.20 17.60 5.17
C PHE A 197 -2.98 16.35 5.57
N LEU A 198 -2.58 15.64 6.64
CA LEU A 198 -3.27 14.43 7.07
C LEU A 198 -4.76 14.68 7.35
N ASN A 199 -5.08 15.79 8.01
CA ASN A 199 -6.46 16.18 8.29
C ASN A 199 -7.24 16.48 7.00
N ALA A 200 -6.68 17.28 6.10
CA ALA A 200 -7.32 17.62 4.83
C ALA A 200 -7.51 16.38 3.93
N TYR A 201 -6.47 15.56 3.81
CA TYR A 201 -6.48 14.28 3.11
C TYR A 201 -7.56 13.35 3.66
N TRP A 202 -7.61 13.16 4.97
CA TRP A 202 -8.56 12.25 5.59
C TRP A 202 -10.01 12.74 5.43
N ALA A 203 -10.23 14.04 5.63
CA ALA A 203 -11.55 14.64 5.43
C ALA A 203 -12.04 14.48 3.98
N ALA A 204 -11.15 14.59 3.00
CA ALA A 204 -11.47 14.47 1.59
C ALA A 204 -11.65 13.01 1.12
N LEU A 205 -10.85 12.08 1.64
CA LEU A 205 -10.91 10.65 1.26
C LEU A 205 -12.12 9.94 1.86
N LYS A 206 -12.50 10.28 3.10
CA LYS A 206 -13.52 9.56 3.87
C LYS A 206 -14.88 9.38 3.17
N PRO A 207 -15.43 10.37 2.45
CA PRO A 207 -16.65 10.18 1.66
C PRO A 207 -16.51 9.09 0.58
N SER A 208 -15.36 9.02 -0.10
CA SER A 208 -15.07 8.01 -1.11
C SER A 208 -15.07 6.60 -0.51
N LEU A 209 -14.48 6.42 0.68
CA LEU A 209 -14.43 5.12 1.38
C LEU A 209 -15.81 4.54 1.70
N SER A 210 -16.83 5.40 1.84
CA SER A 210 -18.20 4.98 2.16
C SER A 210 -19.03 4.68 0.92
N SER A 211 -18.48 4.90 -0.28
CA SER A 211 -19.20 4.66 -1.54
C SER A 211 -19.12 3.19 -1.97
N PRO A 212 -20.18 2.61 -2.56
CA PRO A 212 -20.13 1.28 -3.16
C PRO A 212 -19.04 1.16 -4.24
N LEU A 213 -18.84 2.25 -5.00
CA LEU A 213 -17.85 2.34 -6.07
C LEU A 213 -16.41 2.14 -5.57
N TYR A 214 -16.10 2.57 -4.34
CA TYR A 214 -14.81 2.29 -3.71
C TYR A 214 -14.64 0.80 -3.42
N GLY A 215 -15.67 0.14 -2.88
CA GLY A 215 -15.64 -1.30 -2.65
C GLY A 215 -15.44 -2.10 -3.95
N GLU A 216 -16.14 -1.71 -5.03
CA GLU A 216 -15.99 -2.31 -6.35
C GLU A 216 -14.58 -2.15 -6.91
N ASN A 217 -14.00 -0.94 -6.86
CA ASN A 217 -12.65 -0.69 -7.35
C ASN A 217 -11.57 -1.36 -6.49
N LYS A 218 -11.78 -1.44 -5.17
CA LYS A 218 -10.90 -2.19 -4.26
C LYS A 218 -10.92 -3.68 -4.61
N HIS A 219 -12.09 -4.26 -4.83
CA HIS A 219 -12.22 -5.67 -5.24
C HIS A 219 -11.58 -5.90 -6.61
N ALA A 220 -11.82 -5.02 -7.58
CA ALA A 220 -11.23 -5.13 -8.90
C ALA A 220 -9.69 -5.08 -8.88
N LEU A 221 -9.08 -4.24 -8.04
CA LEU A 221 -7.62 -4.23 -7.86
C LEU A 221 -7.08 -5.53 -7.23
N ARG A 222 -7.83 -6.11 -6.28
CA ARG A 222 -7.49 -7.42 -5.73
C ARG A 222 -7.49 -8.49 -6.83
N GLU A 223 -8.52 -8.52 -7.67
CA GLU A 223 -8.60 -9.46 -8.80
C GLU A 223 -7.46 -9.25 -9.81
N SER A 224 -7.15 -7.99 -10.16
CA SER A 224 -5.99 -7.67 -11.01
C SER A 224 -4.69 -8.19 -10.41
N ALA A 225 -4.50 -8.07 -9.08
CA ALA A 225 -3.31 -8.61 -8.41
C ALA A 225 -3.24 -10.13 -8.50
N MET A 226 -4.36 -10.85 -8.32
CA MET A 226 -4.42 -12.31 -8.49
C MET A 226 -4.12 -12.73 -9.94
N ILE A 227 -4.66 -12.02 -10.92
CA ILE A 227 -4.40 -12.27 -12.34
C ILE A 227 -2.91 -12.06 -12.64
N PHE A 228 -2.33 -10.95 -12.17
CA PHE A 228 -0.92 -10.66 -12.41
C PHE A 228 0.01 -11.64 -11.71
N SER A 229 -0.28 -12.03 -10.46
CA SER A 229 0.55 -13.01 -9.75
C SER A 229 0.54 -14.38 -10.42
N SER A 230 -0.58 -14.76 -11.05
CA SER A 230 -0.72 -16.06 -11.73
C SER A 230 0.20 -16.25 -12.94
N ASP A 231 0.80 -15.16 -13.44
CA ASP A 231 1.67 -15.15 -14.62
C ASP A 231 3.10 -14.74 -14.26
N LEU A 232 3.46 -14.69 -12.97
CA LEU A 232 4.81 -14.42 -12.53
C LEU A 232 5.75 -15.63 -12.76
N PRO A 233 7.01 -15.38 -13.15
CA PRO A 233 8.03 -16.42 -13.17
C PRO A 233 8.43 -16.83 -11.75
N ASN A 234 9.11 -17.97 -11.63
CA ASN A 234 9.70 -18.46 -10.39
C ASN A 234 8.69 -18.55 -9.24
N ALA A 235 7.48 -19.03 -9.56
CA ALA A 235 6.39 -19.14 -8.61
C ALA A 235 6.78 -19.95 -7.37
N PRO A 236 6.53 -19.42 -6.16
CA PRO A 236 6.83 -20.13 -4.91
C PRO A 236 5.83 -21.28 -4.67
N GLN A 237 6.25 -22.26 -3.89
CA GLN A 237 5.43 -23.34 -3.34
C GLN A 237 5.43 -23.22 -1.82
N LEU A 238 4.34 -22.67 -1.28
CA LEU A 238 4.17 -22.42 0.16
C LEU A 238 2.95 -23.17 0.68
N THR A 239 2.71 -24.39 0.19
CA THR A 239 1.55 -25.18 0.59
C THR A 239 1.59 -25.49 2.08
N ALA A 240 0.44 -25.82 2.68
CA ALA A 240 0.39 -26.24 4.08
C ALA A 240 1.32 -27.43 4.37
N GLU A 241 1.48 -28.35 3.41
CA GLU A 241 2.42 -29.46 3.49
C GLU A 241 3.87 -28.96 3.54
N THR A 242 4.29 -28.10 2.60
CA THR A 242 5.64 -27.52 2.59
C THR A 242 5.94 -26.73 3.86
N MET A 243 4.96 -26.00 4.40
CA MET A 243 5.12 -25.29 5.67
C MET A 243 5.25 -26.25 6.86
N HIS A 244 4.51 -27.36 6.88
CA HIS A 244 4.66 -28.38 7.89
C HIS A 244 6.01 -29.09 7.84
N GLU A 245 6.49 -29.42 6.64
CA GLU A 245 7.83 -29.98 6.41
C GLU A 245 8.95 -29.04 6.87
N ALA A 246 8.76 -27.73 6.70
CA ALA A 246 9.64 -26.69 7.24
C ALA A 246 9.52 -26.50 8.77
N GLY A 247 8.66 -27.27 9.44
CA GLY A 247 8.51 -27.31 10.88
C GLY A 247 7.67 -26.18 11.47
N LEU A 248 6.70 -25.67 10.71
CA LEU A 248 5.64 -24.79 11.22
C LEU A 248 4.50 -25.62 11.83
N SER A 249 3.88 -25.12 12.91
CA SER A 249 2.68 -25.70 13.49
C SER A 249 1.42 -25.32 12.69
N SER A 250 0.33 -26.07 12.87
CA SER A 250 -0.95 -25.75 12.22
C SER A 250 -1.48 -24.38 12.66
N GLU A 251 -1.27 -24.00 13.93
CA GLU A 251 -1.66 -22.68 14.44
C GLU A 251 -0.87 -21.54 13.82
N GLU A 252 0.43 -21.75 13.54
CA GLU A 252 1.28 -20.79 12.84
C GLU A 252 0.83 -20.64 11.38
N ILE A 253 0.57 -21.75 10.69
CA ILE A 253 0.06 -21.75 9.31
C ILE A 253 -1.28 -21.01 9.23
N ASP A 254 -2.24 -21.35 10.09
CA ASP A 254 -3.54 -20.67 10.18
C ASP A 254 -3.40 -19.17 10.45
N LEU A 255 -2.45 -18.77 11.31
CA LEU A 255 -2.15 -17.37 11.58
C LEU A 255 -1.66 -16.67 10.32
N ILE A 256 -0.69 -17.26 9.61
CA ILE A 256 -0.09 -16.69 8.41
C ILE A 256 -1.09 -16.56 7.27
N MET A 257 -1.91 -17.59 7.02
CA MET A 257 -2.92 -17.57 5.96
C MET A 257 -3.94 -16.44 6.21
N ARG A 258 -4.51 -16.38 7.43
CA ARG A 258 -5.44 -15.31 7.82
C ARG A 258 -4.79 -13.93 7.73
N SER A 259 -3.55 -13.80 8.18
CA SER A 259 -2.82 -12.52 8.13
C SER A 259 -2.63 -12.06 6.69
N THR A 260 -2.29 -12.98 5.78
CA THR A 260 -2.09 -12.68 4.35
C THR A 260 -3.40 -12.26 3.69
N GLU A 261 -4.52 -12.90 4.03
CA GLU A 261 -5.86 -12.49 3.58
C GLU A 261 -6.25 -11.09 4.07
N GLU A 262 -5.93 -10.76 5.33
CA GLU A 262 -6.14 -9.43 5.89
C GLU A 262 -5.26 -8.38 5.18
N PHE A 263 -4.00 -8.71 4.88
CA PHE A 263 -3.10 -7.79 4.17
C PHE A 263 -3.48 -7.56 2.72
N ILE A 264 -3.86 -8.58 1.95
CA ILE A 264 -4.28 -8.35 0.56
C ILE A 264 -5.52 -7.45 0.51
N ASP A 265 -6.45 -7.60 1.45
CA ASP A 265 -7.63 -6.73 1.56
C ASP A 265 -7.22 -5.30 1.93
N ALA A 266 -6.38 -5.13 2.96
CA ALA A 266 -5.89 -3.84 3.38
C ALA A 266 -5.09 -3.11 2.29
N LEU A 267 -4.18 -3.81 1.60
CA LEU A 267 -3.32 -3.28 0.54
C LEU A 267 -4.14 -2.86 -0.68
N SER A 268 -5.15 -3.63 -1.07
CA SER A 268 -6.03 -3.28 -2.21
C SER A 268 -6.71 -1.92 -2.01
N GLY A 269 -7.15 -1.63 -0.78
CA GLY A 269 -7.66 -0.30 -0.43
C GLY A 269 -6.55 0.75 -0.30
N LEU A 270 -5.41 0.38 0.28
CA LEU A 270 -4.29 1.31 0.46
C LEU A 270 -3.76 1.85 -0.86
N LEU A 271 -3.70 1.04 -1.93
CA LEU A 271 -3.32 1.51 -3.27
C LEU A 271 -4.23 2.66 -3.75
N LEU A 272 -5.56 2.51 -3.63
CA LEU A 272 -6.51 3.57 -3.96
C LEU A 272 -6.31 4.81 -3.08
N ASN A 273 -6.07 4.61 -1.79
CA ASN A 273 -5.88 5.69 -0.84
C ASN A 273 -4.63 6.51 -1.13
N ILE A 274 -3.53 5.86 -1.54
CA ILE A 274 -2.29 6.54 -1.91
C ILE A 274 -2.38 7.15 -3.31
N ALA A 275 -3.09 6.51 -4.25
CA ALA A 275 -3.45 7.14 -5.52
C ALA A 275 -4.23 8.44 -5.31
N PHE A 276 -5.20 8.46 -4.38
CA PHE A 276 -5.92 9.68 -4.00
C PHE A 276 -4.95 10.77 -3.51
N ALA A 277 -4.02 10.41 -2.63
CA ALA A 277 -3.01 11.36 -2.14
C ALA A 277 -2.17 11.92 -3.29
N LYS A 278 -1.66 11.05 -4.18
CA LYS A 278 -0.85 11.43 -5.35
C LYS A 278 -1.61 12.39 -6.27
N ILE A 279 -2.80 12.01 -6.72
CA ILE A 279 -3.65 12.84 -7.57
C ILE A 279 -3.94 14.19 -6.90
N SER A 280 -4.21 14.19 -5.60
CA SER A 280 -4.49 15.43 -4.86
C SER A 280 -3.30 16.39 -4.78
N LEU A 281 -2.07 15.88 -4.86
CA LEU A 281 -0.85 16.67 -4.91
C LEU A 281 -0.47 17.11 -6.33
N GLU A 282 -1.00 16.43 -7.35
CA GLU A 282 -0.81 16.73 -8.78
C GLU A 282 -1.86 17.69 -9.34
N GLY A 283 -2.73 18.25 -8.49
CA GLY A 283 -3.76 19.22 -8.88
C GLY A 283 -5.20 18.69 -8.85
N GLY A 284 -5.41 17.46 -8.38
CA GLY A 284 -6.73 16.82 -8.30
C GLY A 284 -7.23 16.25 -9.63
N SER A 285 -8.30 15.45 -9.57
CA SER A 285 -9.03 14.96 -10.76
C SER A 285 -10.17 15.90 -11.16
N GLN A 286 -10.55 16.81 -10.26
CA GLN A 286 -11.41 17.94 -10.59
C GLN A 286 -10.58 18.94 -11.40
N ALA A 287 -10.47 18.72 -12.71
CA ALA A 287 -10.02 19.76 -13.61
C ALA A 287 -10.76 21.06 -13.24
N LEU A 288 -10.00 22.12 -12.97
CA LEU A 288 -10.48 23.44 -12.64
C LEU A 288 -11.76 23.73 -13.45
N SER A 289 -12.92 23.65 -12.81
CA SER A 289 -14.15 24.30 -13.29
C SER A 289 -14.02 25.83 -13.19
N ARG A 290 -12.80 26.37 -13.38
CA ARG A 290 -12.54 27.79 -13.51
C ARG A 290 -12.81 28.17 -14.96
N THR A 291 -13.96 28.82 -15.12
CA THR A 291 -14.31 29.75 -16.19
C THR A 291 -14.41 29.17 -17.61
N ARG A 292 -15.52 28.49 -17.90
CA ARG A 292 -16.32 28.94 -19.06
C ARG A 292 -17.13 30.13 -18.59
N THR A 293 -16.56 31.32 -18.70
CA THR A 293 -17.37 32.54 -18.78
C THR A 293 -18.32 32.32 -19.95
N PRO A 294 -19.66 32.38 -19.77
CA PRO A 294 -20.54 32.45 -20.91
C PRO A 294 -20.18 33.75 -21.63
N GLN A 295 -19.60 33.65 -22.82
CA GLN A 295 -19.46 34.79 -23.70
C GLN A 295 -20.89 35.20 -24.08
N LEU A 296 -21.41 36.15 -23.33
CA LEU A 296 -22.66 36.86 -23.57
C LEU A 296 -22.43 37.76 -24.79
N ASP A 297 -22.44 37.18 -25.98
CA ASP A 297 -22.58 37.95 -27.22
C ASP A 297 -24.07 38.26 -27.40
N TRP A 298 -24.50 39.41 -26.88
CA TRP A 298 -25.76 40.06 -27.26
C TRP A 298 -25.52 40.94 -28.51
N PRO A 299 -26.48 41.02 -29.44
CA PRO A 299 -26.24 41.50 -30.80
C PRO A 299 -26.36 43.01 -30.96
N GLY A 300 -25.66 43.52 -31.98
CA GLY A 300 -26.05 44.75 -32.68
C GLY A 300 -24.88 45.62 -33.13
N ARG A 301 -24.68 45.75 -34.45
CA ARG A 301 -25.16 46.88 -35.26
C ARG A 301 -24.41 46.98 -36.60
N ALA A 302 -25.20 47.08 -37.66
CA ALA A 302 -25.05 47.94 -38.84
C ALA A 302 -23.72 47.97 -39.61
N ALA A 303 -23.77 47.42 -40.83
CA ALA A 303 -23.62 48.21 -42.06
C ALA A 303 -24.55 47.62 -43.13
#